data_AF-X1DB27-F1
#
_entry.id   AF-X1DB27-F1
#
_cell.length_a   1.000
_cell.length_b   1.000
_cell.length_c   1.000
_cell.angle_alpha   90.00
_cell.angle_beta   90.00
_cell.angle_gamma   90.00
#
_symmetry.space_group_name_H-M   'P 1'
#
loop_
_entity.id
_entity.type
_entity.pdbx_description
1 polymer ?
#
loop_
_entity_poly.entity_id
_entity_poly.type
_entity_poly.pdbx_seq_one_letter_code
_entity_poly.pdbx_strand_id
1 'polypeptide(L)'
;DLLITVSDTQRPVEGIVVHFAKINKGEIKVNDEVLARVDLIRRKAIARNHTATHLLHRTLRDVLGNHVKQSGSSVNDDHLRFDFNHFAPVTASTLLKLLPIPCSFKILNKPILEVESKCVPPHNSKLNSPIF
;
A
#
# COMPACT_ATOMS: atom_id res chain seq x y z
N ASP A 1 -14.22 18.39 -26.85
CA ASP A 1 -13.46 18.05 -25.63
C ASP A 1 -13.86 16.68 -25.12
N LEU A 2 -12.89 15.77 -25.05
CA LEU A 2 -13.03 14.47 -24.40
C LEU A 2 -12.53 14.57 -22.95
N LEU A 3 -13.35 14.18 -21.98
CA LEU A 3 -12.97 14.10 -20.58
C LEU A 3 -13.34 12.72 -20.03
N ILE A 4 -12.33 12.00 -19.55
CA ILE A 4 -12.48 10.65 -19.02
C ILE A 4 -11.81 10.60 -17.65
N THR A 5 -12.54 10.13 -16.65
CA THR A 5 -12.01 9.87 -15.30
C THR A 5 -11.70 8.39 -15.16
N VAL A 6 -10.43 8.03 -14.99
CA VAL A 6 -10.00 6.65 -14.72
C VAL A 6 -10.07 6.39 -13.22
N SER A 7 -10.84 5.39 -12.80
CA SER A 7 -11.01 5.00 -11.41
C SER A 7 -10.06 3.88 -10.97
N ASP A 8 -9.71 2.99 -11.89
CA ASP A 8 -8.85 1.84 -11.60
C ASP A 8 -8.06 1.40 -12.85
N THR A 9 -6.91 0.76 -12.63
CA THR A 9 -6.07 0.19 -13.69
C THR A 9 -5.61 -1.20 -13.30
N GLN A 10 -5.87 -2.19 -14.15
CA GLN A 10 -5.52 -3.59 -13.89
C GLN A 10 -4.70 -4.19 -15.02
N ARG A 11 -3.99 -5.27 -14.72
CA ARG A 11 -3.24 -6.09 -15.68
C ARG A 11 -3.72 -7.54 -15.59
N PRO A 12 -4.90 -7.85 -16.15
CA PRO A 12 -5.47 -9.19 -16.06
C PRO A 12 -4.69 -10.23 -16.88
N VAL A 13 -4.01 -9.78 -17.94
CA VAL A 13 -3.16 -10.58 -18.82
C VAL A 13 -1.83 -9.84 -19.01
N GLU A 14 -0.75 -10.59 -19.16
CA GLU A 14 0.57 -10.01 -19.42
C GLU A 14 0.56 -9.11 -20.66
N GLY A 15 1.22 -7.95 -20.56
CA GLY A 15 1.30 -6.97 -21.64
C GLY A 15 0.07 -6.08 -21.86
N ILE A 16 -1.07 -6.36 -21.21
CA ILE A 16 -2.31 -5.56 -21.37
C ILE A 16 -2.60 -4.77 -20.09
N VAL A 17 -2.80 -3.46 -20.24
CA VAL A 17 -3.28 -2.58 -19.17
C VAL A 17 -4.73 -2.18 -19.46
N VAL A 18 -5.63 -2.54 -18.56
CA VAL A 18 -7.05 -2.20 -18.64
C VAL A 18 -7.31 -1.00 -17.75
N HIS A 19 -7.92 0.04 -18.31
CA HIS A 19 -8.35 1.24 -17.58
C HIS A 19 -9.87 1.18 -17.37
N PHE A 20 -10.30 1.08 -16.12
CA PHE A 20 -11.70 1.24 -15.76
C PHE A 20 -11.98 2.73 -15.61
N ALA A 21 -12.88 3.26 -16.43
CA ALA A 21 -13.07 4.68 -16.54
C ALA A 21 -14.51 5.07 -16.85
N LYS A 22 -14.87 6.29 -16.45
CA LYS A 22 -16.13 6.94 -16.79
C LYS A 22 -15.86 8.05 -17.79
N ILE A 23 -16.62 8.07 -18.89
CA ILE A 23 -16.63 9.19 -19.82
C ILE A 23 -17.50 10.29 -19.18
N ASN A 24 -16.88 11.43 -18.87
CA ASN A 24 -17.57 12.58 -18.29
C ASN A 24 -18.10 13.52 -19.39
N LYS A 25 -17.40 13.61 -20.53
CA LYS A 25 -17.76 14.45 -21.67
C LYS A 25 -17.14 13.87 -22.95
N GLY A 26 -17.87 13.92 -24.06
CA GLY A 26 -17.41 13.47 -25.37
C GLY A 26 -17.58 11.96 -25.58
N GLU A 27 -16.89 11.44 -26.59
CA GLU A 27 -16.85 10.02 -26.96
C GLU A 27 -15.40 9.63 -27.23
N ILE A 28 -15.07 8.36 -27.03
CA ILE A 28 -13.74 7.80 -27.32
C ILE A 28 -13.89 6.67 -28.35
N LYS A 29 -12.98 6.64 -29.31
CA LYS A 29 -12.91 5.62 -30.35
C LYS A 29 -11.53 4.98 -30.38
N VAL A 30 -11.48 3.79 -30.98
CA VAL A 30 -10.21 3.09 -31.21
C VAL A 30 -9.34 3.97 -32.10
N ASN A 31 -8.05 4.09 -31.75
CA ASN A 31 -7.03 4.94 -32.40
C ASN A 31 -7.15 6.45 -32.14
N ASP A 32 -8.02 6.90 -31.22
CA ASP A 32 -7.99 8.29 -30.79
C ASP A 32 -6.68 8.61 -30.04
N GLU A 33 -6.06 9.73 -30.40
CA GLU A 33 -4.95 10.28 -29.61
C GLU A 33 -5.50 10.99 -28.37
N VAL A 34 -5.01 10.59 -27.20
CA VAL A 34 -5.44 11.14 -25.92
C VAL A 34 -4.26 11.54 -25.06
N LEU A 35 -4.45 12.60 -24.26
CA LEU A 35 -3.48 13.00 -23.25
C LEU A 35 -3.84 12.37 -21.90
N ALA A 36 -3.09 11.35 -21.49
CA ALA A 36 -3.26 10.73 -20.18
C ALA A 36 -2.47 11.50 -19.11
N ARG A 37 -3.10 11.79 -17.96
CA ARG A 37 -2.44 12.41 -16.80
C ARG A 37 -2.74 11.60 -15.55
N VAL A 38 -1.71 11.34 -14.76
CA VAL A 38 -1.82 10.65 -13.46
C VAL A 38 -1.82 11.70 -12.34
N ASP A 39 -2.58 11.45 -11.28
CA ASP A 39 -2.49 12.22 -10.05
C ASP A 39 -1.11 12.01 -9.39
N LEU A 40 -0.26 13.04 -9.48
CA LEU A 40 1.10 13.00 -8.96
C LEU A 40 1.15 12.99 -7.43
N ILE A 41 0.16 13.57 -6.76
CA ILE A 41 0.12 13.62 -5.30
C ILE A 41 -0.17 12.21 -4.79
N ARG A 42 -1.23 11.59 -5.31
CA ARG A 42 -1.61 10.21 -5.00
C ARG A 42 -0.49 9.22 -5.36
N ARG A 43 0.11 9.35 -6.56
CA ARG A 43 1.24 8.51 -7.01
C ARG A 43 2.41 8.57 -6.04
N LYS A 44 2.79 9.78 -5.57
CA LYS A 44 3.87 9.96 -4.60
C LYS A 44 3.52 9.37 -3.24
N ALA A 45 2.28 9.52 -2.78
CA ALA A 45 1.83 8.94 -1.51
C ALA A 45 1.95 7.41 -1.50
N ILE A 46 1.43 6.75 -2.53
CA ILE A 46 1.53 5.29 -2.70
C ILE A 46 3.01 4.85 -2.77
N ALA A 47 3.85 5.57 -3.52
CA ALA A 47 5.27 5.24 -3.63
C ALA A 47 6.00 5.32 -2.29
N ARG A 48 5.68 6.32 -1.45
CA ARG A 48 6.23 6.42 -0.09
C ARG A 48 5.81 5.26 0.79
N ASN A 49 4.52 4.89 0.77
CA ASN A 49 4.00 3.77 1.56
C ASN A 49 4.61 2.44 1.11
N HIS A 50 4.86 2.26 -0.19
CA HIS A 50 5.59 1.11 -0.71
C HIS A 50 7.03 1.04 -0.17
N THR A 51 7.77 2.15 -0.21
CA THR A 51 9.13 2.22 0.37
C THR A 51 9.11 1.95 1.88
N ALA A 52 8.14 2.49 2.59
CA ALA A 52 7.96 2.24 4.02
C ALA A 52 7.68 0.76 4.32
N THR A 53 6.98 0.04 3.43
CA THR A 53 6.73 -1.40 3.55
C THR A 53 8.04 -2.20 3.62
N HIS A 54 8.95 -1.91 2.70
CA HIS A 54 10.25 -2.59 2.64
C HIS A 54 11.11 -2.30 3.87
N LEU A 55 11.10 -1.05 4.32
CA LEU A 55 11.85 -0.63 5.50
C LEU A 55 11.26 -1.23 6.78
N LEU A 56 9.94 -1.23 6.93
CA LEU A 56 9.25 -1.90 8.05
C LEU A 56 9.57 -3.39 8.08
N HIS A 57 9.50 -4.08 6.95
CA HIS A 57 9.85 -5.50 6.87
C HIS A 57 11.30 -5.76 7.28
N ARG A 58 12.24 -4.87 6.89
CA ARG A 58 13.63 -4.98 7.33
C ARG A 58 13.76 -4.80 8.84
N THR A 59 13.20 -3.74 9.40
CA THR A 59 13.24 -3.45 10.84
C THR A 59 12.58 -4.56 11.67
N LEU A 60 11.47 -5.12 11.19
CA LEU A 60 10.84 -6.27 11.84
C LEU A 60 11.79 -7.47 11.94
N ARG A 61 12.57 -7.75 10.89
CA ARG A 61 13.58 -8.82 10.94
C ARG A 61 14.75 -8.48 11.85
N ASP A 62 15.20 -7.23 11.86
CA ASP A 62 16.31 -6.80 12.72
C ASP A 62 15.92 -6.81 14.21
N VAL A 63 14.66 -6.54 14.56
CA VAL A 63 14.17 -6.49 15.96
C VAL A 63 13.62 -7.83 16.45
N LEU A 64 12.81 -8.51 15.63
CA LEU A 64 12.11 -9.74 16.03
C LEU A 64 12.85 -11.00 15.58
N GLY A 65 13.70 -10.91 14.57
CA GLY A 65 14.44 -12.04 14.00
C GLY A 65 13.99 -12.45 12.59
N ASN A 66 14.81 -13.28 11.94
CA ASN A 66 14.63 -13.68 10.54
C ASN A 66 13.44 -14.61 10.27
N HIS A 67 12.79 -15.15 11.31
CA HIS A 67 11.58 -15.98 11.16
C HIS A 67 10.34 -15.17 10.77
N VAL A 68 10.39 -13.84 10.92
CA VAL A 68 9.33 -12.96 10.45
C VAL A 68 9.22 -13.06 8.94
N LYS A 69 8.05 -13.52 8.48
CA LYS A 69 7.70 -13.60 7.06
C LYS A 69 6.42 -12.81 6.83
N GLN A 70 6.41 -12.06 5.73
CA GLN A 70 5.22 -11.38 5.24
C GLN A 70 4.11 -12.40 4.94
N SER A 71 2.92 -12.15 5.45
CA SER A 71 1.70 -12.91 5.17
C SER A 71 0.65 -12.08 4.41
N GLY A 72 0.81 -10.76 4.36
CA GLY A 72 -0.05 -9.85 3.60
C GLY A 72 0.49 -8.41 3.61
N SER A 73 0.07 -7.60 2.65
CA SER A 73 0.30 -6.15 2.68
C SER A 73 -0.75 -5.42 1.86
N SER A 74 -1.18 -4.26 2.36
CA SER A 74 -2.02 -3.31 1.63
C SER A 74 -1.33 -1.95 1.62
N VAL A 75 -1.16 -1.38 0.43
CA VAL A 75 -0.49 -0.10 0.22
C VAL A 75 -1.40 0.79 -0.60
N ASN A 76 -1.92 1.84 0.01
CA ASN A 76 -2.66 2.90 -0.69
C ASN A 76 -2.04 4.26 -0.37
N ASP A 77 -2.70 5.34 -0.78
CA ASP A 77 -2.25 6.71 -0.57
C ASP A 77 -2.40 7.19 0.88
N ASP A 78 -3.31 6.59 1.63
CA ASP A 78 -3.63 7.05 3.00
C ASP A 78 -2.84 6.29 4.07
N HIS A 79 -2.72 4.97 3.91
CA HIS A 79 -2.14 4.07 4.89
C HIS A 79 -1.33 2.92 4.28
N LEU A 80 -0.58 2.26 5.16
CA LEU A 80 0.14 1.03 4.91
C LEU A 80 -0.28 0.02 5.96
N ARG A 81 -0.70 -1.17 5.52
CA ARG A 81 -0.85 -2.35 6.37
C ARG A 81 0.17 -3.40 5.99
N PHE A 82 0.84 -3.98 6.99
CA PHE A 82 1.81 -5.05 6.80
C PHE A 82 1.51 -6.18 7.79
N ASP A 83 1.12 -7.33 7.25
CA ASP A 83 0.81 -8.52 8.03
C ASP A 83 2.01 -9.47 8.01
N PHE A 84 2.38 -9.99 9.18
CA PHE A 84 3.50 -10.91 9.32
C PHE A 84 3.25 -12.00 10.35
N ASN A 85 3.93 -13.13 10.18
CA ASN A 85 3.85 -14.25 11.13
C ASN A 85 4.86 -14.07 12.27
N HIS A 86 4.39 -14.23 13.51
CA HIS A 86 5.21 -14.21 14.71
C HIS A 86 4.65 -15.17 15.77
N PHE A 87 5.51 -15.71 16.63
CA PHE A 87 5.13 -16.77 17.59
C PHE A 87 4.31 -16.28 18.78
N ALA A 88 4.30 -14.97 19.03
CA ALA A 88 3.57 -14.34 20.12
C ALA A 88 3.13 -12.93 19.69
N PRO A 89 2.18 -12.31 20.42
CA PRO A 89 1.89 -10.89 20.26
C PRO A 89 3.15 -10.04 20.50
N VAL A 90 3.33 -8.99 19.69
CA VAL A 90 4.43 -8.03 19.88
C VAL A 90 4.16 -7.16 21.10
N THR A 91 5.13 -7.07 22.01
CA THR A 91 4.99 -6.23 23.21
C THR A 91 5.07 -4.74 22.86
N ALA A 92 4.45 -3.87 23.65
CA ALA A 92 4.52 -2.42 23.47
C ALA A 92 5.98 -1.90 23.44
N SER A 93 6.85 -2.44 24.29
CA SER A 93 8.28 -2.09 24.30
C SER A 93 9.00 -2.48 23.00
N THR A 94 8.61 -3.59 22.38
CA THR A 94 9.14 -4.02 21.10
C THR A 94 8.58 -3.17 19.97
N LEU A 95 7.30 -2.80 20.03
CA LEU A 95 6.68 -1.85 19.09
C LEU A 95 7.41 -0.50 19.11
N LEU A 96 7.78 0.02 20.28
CA LEU A 96 8.58 1.24 20.40
C LEU A 96 9.94 1.14 19.68
N LYS A 97 10.57 -0.05 19.67
CA LYS A 97 11.82 -0.28 18.92
C LYS A 97 11.62 -0.32 17.40
N LEU A 98 10.38 -0.51 16.94
CA LEU A 98 10.01 -0.42 15.51
C LEU A 98 9.68 1.01 15.07
N LEU A 99 9.40 1.94 15.99
CA LEU A 99 9.08 3.33 15.66
C LEU A 99 10.24 4.21 15.13
N PRO A 100 11.53 3.99 15.47
CA PRO A 100 12.63 4.79 14.92
C PRO A 100 12.99 4.39 13.48
N ILE A 101 12.04 3.95 12.66
CA ILE A 101 12.26 3.86 11.22
C ILE A 101 12.45 5.29 10.72
N PRO A 102 13.60 5.64 10.10
CA PRO A 102 13.89 7.00 9.59
C PRO A 102 12.86 7.55 8.58
N CYS A 103 11.90 6.71 8.16
CA CYS A 103 10.80 7.00 7.25
C CYS A 103 9.85 8.08 7.75
N SER A 104 9.58 8.16 9.06
CA SER A 104 8.57 9.06 9.60
C SER A 104 8.83 10.51 9.18
N PHE A 105 10.08 10.95 9.28
CA PHE A 105 10.44 12.35 9.07
C PHE A 105 10.78 12.69 7.61
N LYS A 106 11.59 11.88 6.92
CA LYS A 106 12.13 12.23 5.58
C LYS A 106 11.29 11.73 4.41
N ILE A 107 10.66 10.57 4.54
CA ILE A 107 9.95 9.94 3.43
C ILE A 107 8.48 10.34 3.48
N LEU A 108 7.82 10.26 4.64
CA LEU A 108 6.36 10.40 4.75
C LEU A 108 5.86 11.84 4.86
N ASN A 109 6.74 12.81 5.18
CA ASN A 109 6.38 14.21 5.41
C ASN A 109 5.19 14.34 6.40
N LYS A 110 5.05 13.38 7.32
CA LYS A 110 4.02 13.31 8.35
C LYS A 110 4.73 13.28 9.71
N PRO A 111 4.41 14.19 10.63
CA PRO A 111 5.13 14.31 11.90
C PRO A 111 4.91 13.11 12.83
N ILE A 112 3.84 12.35 12.65
CA ILE A 112 3.45 11.24 13.52
C ILE A 112 2.97 10.07 12.65
N LEU A 113 3.62 8.92 12.80
CA LEU A 113 3.11 7.63 12.33
C LEU A 113 2.31 7.02 13.48
N GLU A 114 0.99 7.03 13.38
CA GLU A 114 0.14 6.23 14.26
C GLU A 114 0.28 4.77 13.84
N VAL A 115 0.73 3.93 14.78
CA VAL A 115 0.93 2.50 14.54
C VAL A 115 -0.03 1.73 15.44
N GLU A 116 -0.99 1.07 14.81
CA GLU A 116 -1.84 0.09 15.48
C GLU A 116 -1.31 -1.32 15.20
N SER A 117 -1.35 -2.19 16.21
CA SER A 117 -1.01 -3.61 16.05
C SER A 117 -2.14 -4.46 16.60
N LYS A 118 -2.54 -5.48 15.85
CA LYS A 118 -3.58 -6.43 16.24
C LYS A 118 -3.08 -7.85 16.02
N CYS A 119 -3.17 -8.69 17.04
CA CYS A 119 -2.87 -10.11 16.91
C CYS A 119 -4.11 -10.85 16.37
N VAL A 120 -3.95 -11.62 15.29
CA VAL A 120 -5.04 -12.41 14.69
C VAL A 120 -4.67 -13.90 14.78
N PRO A 121 -5.53 -14.77 15.35
CA PRO A 121 -5.25 -16.20 15.46
C PRO A 121 -5.21 -16.89 14.09
N PRO A 122 -4.44 -18.00 13.95
CA PRO A 122 -4.13 -18.63 12.66
C PRO A 122 -5.35 -19.09 11.85
N HIS A 123 -6.47 -19.42 12.51
CA HIS A 123 -7.71 -19.82 11.84
C HIS A 123 -8.43 -18.69 11.07
N ASN A 124 -8.07 -17.43 11.27
CA ASN A 124 -8.68 -16.27 10.59
C ASN A 124 -7.79 -15.63 9.51
N SER A 125 -6.69 -16.28 9.12
CA SER A 125 -5.70 -15.75 8.15
C SER A 125 -6.21 -15.62 6.70
N LYS A 126 -7.43 -16.10 6.40
CA LYS A 126 -8.13 -15.85 5.13
C LYS A 126 -9.24 -14.79 5.27
N LEU A 127 -8.96 -13.66 5.91
CA LEU A 127 -9.79 -12.46 5.68
C LEU A 127 -9.32 -11.77 4.39
N ASN A 128 -9.65 -12.40 3.26
CA ASN A 128 -9.93 -11.67 2.03
C ASN A 128 -11.22 -10.89 2.26
N SER A 129 -11.16 -9.83 3.04
CA SER A 129 -12.20 -8.82 3.10
C SER A 129 -11.72 -7.66 2.26
N PRO A 130 -12.44 -7.29 1.18
CA PRO A 130 -12.18 -6.03 0.51
C PRO A 130 -12.57 -4.96 1.53
N ILE A 131 -11.59 -4.35 2.17
CA ILE A 131 -11.82 -3.07 2.81
C ILE A 131 -11.86 -2.11 1.63
N PHE A 132 -13.08 -1.74 1.24
CA PHE A 132 -13.41 -0.73 0.24
C PHE A 132 -12.57 0.54 0.42
#